data_AF-A0A961NXC7-F1
#
_entry.id   AF-A0A961NXC7-F1
#
_cell.length_a   1.000
_cell.length_b   1.000
_cell.length_c   1.000
_cell.angle_alpha   90.00
_cell.angle_beta   90.00
_cell.angle_gamma   90.00
#
_symmetry.space_group_name_H-M   'P 1'
#
loop_
_entity.id
_entity.type
_entity.pdbx_description
1 polymer ?
#
loop_
_entity_poly.entity_id
_entity_poly.type
_entity_poly.pdbx_seq_one_letter_code
_entity_poly.pdbx_strand_id
1 'polypeptide(L)'
;ATNLRTLRLRGDGAEFKCTDLLADPRLTELRVVIAGDQVKNGESIDQIADDDLAPIVRWYLREIRPRLIGAHPFSKAYVDSDYLFPSTSTAPMERSVFNRNFRDGLREVGFEMELHQARHVSAYFILSVDPNGWDDAAALLRVDVATARRHYGWMDTHRASAAGREKLREARKRANRHHKGTF
;
A
#
# COMPACT_ATOMS: atom_id res chain seq x y z
N ALA A 1 -8.29 5.38 3.73
CA ALA A 1 -8.20 3.94 4.02
C ALA A 1 -9.01 3.62 5.27
N THR A 2 -10.34 3.65 5.16
CA THR A 2 -11.24 3.45 6.32
C THR A 2 -11.31 1.99 6.75
N ASN A 3 -11.01 1.06 5.83
CA ASN A 3 -11.31 -0.37 6.01
C ASN A 3 -10.19 -1.15 6.72
N LEU A 4 -8.93 -0.70 6.68
CA LEU A 4 -7.81 -1.43 7.29
C LEU A 4 -7.93 -1.57 8.81
N ARG A 5 -8.37 -0.50 9.49
CA ARG A 5 -8.54 -0.49 10.96
C ARG A 5 -9.70 -1.36 11.44
N THR A 6 -10.62 -1.71 10.54
CA THR A 6 -11.84 -2.47 10.85
C THR A 6 -11.75 -3.93 10.41
N LEU A 7 -10.61 -4.38 9.89
CA LEU A 7 -10.41 -5.78 9.52
C LEU A 7 -10.48 -6.66 10.76
N ARG A 8 -11.37 -7.66 10.73
CA ARG A 8 -11.47 -8.69 11.75
C ARG A 8 -10.63 -9.89 11.33
N LEU A 9 -9.88 -10.43 12.29
CA LEU A 9 -9.01 -11.60 12.11
C LEU A 9 -9.67 -12.90 12.59
N ARG A 10 -10.76 -12.79 13.35
CA ARG A 10 -11.50 -13.91 13.95
C ARG A 10 -12.99 -13.57 14.10
N GLY A 11 -13.79 -14.58 14.43
CA GLY A 11 -15.25 -14.48 14.52
C GLY A 11 -15.95 -14.69 13.18
N ASP A 12 -17.27 -14.82 13.22
CA ASP A 12 -18.08 -15.03 12.02
C ASP A 12 -18.00 -13.81 11.09
N GLY A 13 -17.63 -14.07 9.84
CA GLY A 13 -17.44 -13.03 8.82
C GLY A 13 -16.11 -12.26 8.92
N ALA A 14 -15.07 -12.83 9.55
CA ALA A 14 -13.73 -12.24 9.55
C ALA A 14 -13.23 -11.97 8.12
N GLU A 15 -12.85 -10.71 7.87
CA GLU A 15 -12.37 -10.27 6.55
C GLU A 15 -10.95 -10.77 6.25
N PHE A 16 -10.24 -11.15 7.31
CA PHE A 16 -8.83 -11.52 7.26
C PHE A 16 -8.64 -12.92 7.84
N LYS A 17 -8.59 -13.92 6.96
CA LYS A 17 -8.56 -15.34 7.34
C LYS A 17 -7.13 -15.78 7.70
N CYS A 18 -6.74 -15.49 8.94
CA CYS A 18 -5.40 -15.81 9.44
C CYS A 18 -5.29 -17.14 10.20
N THR A 19 -6.39 -17.86 10.41
CA THR A 19 -6.39 -19.10 11.20
C THR A 19 -5.46 -20.14 10.59
N ASP A 20 -5.60 -20.39 9.29
CA ASP A 20 -4.77 -21.34 8.56
C ASP A 20 -3.32 -20.85 8.48
N LEU A 21 -3.14 -19.54 8.25
CA LEU A 21 -1.83 -18.91 8.29
C LEU A 21 -1.12 -19.24 9.60
N LEU A 22 -1.74 -18.99 10.75
CA LEU A 22 -1.11 -19.23 12.06
C LEU A 22 -0.84 -20.72 12.34
N ALA A 23 -1.73 -21.60 11.88
CA ALA A 23 -1.66 -23.04 12.08
C ALA A 23 -0.57 -23.71 11.21
N ASP A 24 -0.39 -23.29 9.96
CA ASP A 24 0.64 -23.82 9.07
C ASP A 24 1.70 -22.74 8.71
N PRO A 25 2.93 -22.85 9.22
CA PRO A 25 4.01 -21.93 8.88
C PRO A 25 4.43 -21.98 7.40
N ARG A 26 4.02 -23.02 6.65
CA ARG A 26 4.33 -23.16 5.22
C ARG A 26 3.37 -22.38 4.33
N LEU A 27 2.20 -21.97 4.84
CA LEU A 27 1.28 -21.13 4.09
C LEU A 27 1.85 -19.72 3.96
N THR A 28 2.04 -19.31 2.71
CA THR A 28 2.46 -17.97 2.29
C THR A 28 1.33 -17.19 1.63
N GLU A 29 0.27 -17.87 1.19
CA GLU A 29 -0.91 -17.22 0.62
C GLU A 29 -1.79 -16.65 1.72
N LEU A 30 -2.11 -15.38 1.61
CA LEU A 30 -3.02 -14.69 2.52
C LEU A 30 -4.14 -14.07 1.70
N ARG A 31 -5.38 -14.42 2.03
CA ARG A 31 -6.57 -13.96 1.31
C ARG A 31 -7.33 -12.91 2.12
N VAL A 32 -7.66 -11.80 1.47
CA VAL A 32 -8.46 -10.70 2.04
C VAL A 32 -9.84 -10.71 1.40
N VAL A 33 -10.88 -10.88 2.22
CA VAL A 33 -12.26 -10.91 1.77
C VAL A 33 -13.06 -9.84 2.50
N ILE A 34 -13.48 -8.79 1.81
CA ILE A 34 -14.30 -7.71 2.38
C ILE A 34 -15.61 -7.67 1.60
N ALA A 35 -16.74 -7.79 2.31
CA ALA A 35 -18.05 -7.76 1.67
C ALA A 35 -18.36 -6.38 1.07
N GLY A 36 -19.12 -6.34 -0.02
CA GLY A 36 -19.36 -5.12 -0.79
C GLY A 36 -20.04 -4.01 0.02
N ASP A 37 -20.91 -4.37 0.96
CA ASP A 37 -21.57 -3.46 1.91
C ASP A 37 -20.59 -2.76 2.87
N GLN A 38 -19.40 -3.32 3.07
CA GLN A 38 -18.30 -2.74 3.84
C GLN A 38 -17.34 -1.92 2.97
N VAL A 39 -17.57 -1.85 1.65
CA VAL A 39 -16.77 -1.05 0.72
C VAL A 39 -17.57 0.11 0.17
N LYS A 40 -16.94 1.29 0.10
CA LYS A 40 -17.60 2.52 -0.33
C LYS A 40 -18.28 2.41 -1.72
N ASN A 41 -17.74 1.60 -2.63
CA ASN A 41 -18.28 1.42 -3.97
C ASN A 41 -19.24 0.22 -4.10
N GLY A 42 -19.56 -0.48 -3.01
CA GLY A 42 -20.47 -1.64 -3.04
C GLY A 42 -19.85 -2.92 -3.62
N GLU A 43 -18.62 -2.86 -4.15
CA GLU A 43 -17.96 -4.00 -4.77
C GLU A 43 -17.15 -4.77 -3.72
N SER A 44 -17.40 -6.07 -3.62
CA SER A 44 -16.62 -6.95 -2.76
C SER A 44 -15.14 -6.91 -3.10
N ILE A 45 -14.31 -7.17 -2.10
CA ILE A 45 -12.89 -7.42 -2.27
C ILE A 45 -12.70 -8.90 -1.99
N ASP A 46 -12.11 -9.61 -2.93
CA ASP A 46 -11.68 -10.98 -2.75
C ASP A 46 -10.34 -11.10 -3.48
N GLN A 47 -9.24 -10.96 -2.74
CA GLN A 47 -7.91 -10.83 -3.31
C GLN A 47 -6.91 -11.68 -2.54
N ILE A 48 -5.98 -12.27 -3.28
CA ILE A 48 -4.76 -12.85 -2.72
C ILE A 48 -3.78 -11.70 -2.51
N ALA A 49 -3.22 -11.60 -1.31
CA ALA A 49 -2.18 -10.65 -1.00
C ALA A 49 -0.83 -11.09 -1.56
N ASP A 50 0.08 -10.13 -1.69
CA ASP A 50 1.47 -10.39 -2.06
C ASP A 50 2.12 -11.38 -1.06
N ASP A 51 3.06 -12.18 -1.58
CA ASP A 51 3.70 -13.28 -0.84
C ASP A 51 4.56 -12.82 0.34
N ASP A 52 4.98 -11.56 0.34
CA ASP A 52 5.70 -10.89 1.41
C ASP A 52 4.82 -10.49 2.61
N LEU A 53 3.50 -10.40 2.43
CA LEU A 53 2.59 -9.97 3.48
C LEU A 53 2.41 -11.04 4.56
N ALA A 54 2.29 -12.30 4.17
CA ALA A 54 2.05 -13.41 5.08
C ALA A 54 3.13 -13.55 6.18
N PRO A 55 4.44 -13.52 5.87
CA PRO A 55 5.50 -13.48 6.89
C PRO A 55 5.37 -12.30 7.85
N ILE A 56 5.07 -11.09 7.36
CA ILE A 56 4.96 -9.87 8.17
C ILE A 56 3.78 -10.00 9.14
N VAL A 57 2.62 -10.43 8.65
CA VAL A 57 1.41 -10.61 9.45
C VAL A 57 1.60 -11.70 10.49
N ARG A 58 2.25 -12.80 10.13
CA ARG A 58 2.57 -13.89 11.06
C ARG A 58 3.46 -13.40 12.20
N TRP A 59 4.52 -12.66 11.89
CA TRP A 59 5.38 -12.04 12.90
C TRP A 59 4.60 -11.06 13.77
N TYR A 60 3.79 -10.19 13.17
CA TYR A 60 2.95 -9.25 13.89
C TYR A 60 2.01 -9.96 14.88
N LEU A 61 1.29 -10.99 14.44
CA LEU A 61 0.33 -11.71 15.27
C LEU A 61 0.98 -12.52 16.40
N ARG A 62 2.20 -13.03 16.20
CA ARG A 62 2.93 -13.83 17.20
C ARG A 62 3.72 -12.98 18.19
N GLU A 63 4.38 -11.93 17.71
CA GLU A 63 5.35 -11.18 18.51
C GLU A 63 4.84 -9.82 18.93
N ILE A 64 4.23 -9.06 18.02
CA ILE A 64 3.93 -7.64 18.25
C ILE A 64 2.57 -7.47 18.92
N ARG A 65 1.52 -8.04 18.35
CA ARG A 65 0.14 -7.90 18.84
C ARG A 65 0.00 -8.36 20.31
N PRO A 66 0.56 -9.50 20.75
CA PRO A 66 0.50 -9.90 22.16
C PRO A 66 1.23 -8.93 23.08
N ARG A 67 2.39 -8.40 22.66
CA ARG A 67 3.13 -7.40 23.43
C ARG A 67 2.38 -6.08 23.52
N LEU A 68 1.68 -5.66 22.46
CA LEU A 68 0.82 -4.46 22.49
C LEU A 68 -0.34 -4.61 23.48
N ILE A 69 -0.93 -5.81 23.58
CA ILE A 69 -2.00 -6.13 24.54
C ILE A 69 -1.45 -6.20 25.97
N GLY A 70 -0.29 -6.82 26.16
CA GLY A 70 0.37 -6.94 27.46
C GLY A 70 1.09 -5.68 27.93
N ALA A 71 1.42 -4.75 27.03
CA ALA A 71 2.05 -3.49 27.39
C ALA A 71 1.02 -2.60 28.08
N HIS A 72 1.35 -2.16 29.30
CA HIS A 72 0.54 -1.24 30.11
C HIS A 72 1.14 0.16 30.16
N PRO A 73 1.40 0.86 29.03
CA PRO A 73 2.20 2.08 29.09
C PRO A 73 1.48 3.23 29.82
N PHE A 74 0.14 3.20 29.97
CA PHE A 74 -0.63 4.32 30.55
C PHE A 74 -1.91 3.91 31.31
N SER A 75 -1.91 2.76 32.00
CA SER A 75 -3.08 2.23 32.75
C SER A 75 -4.35 1.98 31.92
N LYS A 76 -4.24 1.97 30.58
CA LYS A 76 -5.27 1.55 29.64
C LYS A 76 -4.65 0.49 28.73
N ALA A 77 -4.88 -0.77 29.08
CA ALA A 77 -4.42 -1.90 28.28
C ALA A 77 -5.12 -1.89 26.93
N TYR A 78 -4.40 -2.28 25.87
CA TYR A 78 -5.09 -2.72 24.66
C TYR A 78 -5.83 -4.02 24.97
N VAL A 79 -7.01 -4.16 24.39
CA VAL A 79 -7.88 -5.32 24.60
C VAL A 79 -7.62 -6.31 23.47
N ASP A 80 -7.57 -7.60 23.81
CA ASP A 80 -7.62 -8.64 22.80
C ASP A 80 -9.02 -8.72 22.17
N SER A 81 -9.21 -8.01 21.06
CA SER A 81 -10.47 -7.94 20.31
C SER A 81 -10.38 -8.71 18.99
N ASP A 82 -11.50 -8.80 18.26
CA ASP A 82 -11.53 -9.51 16.97
C ASP A 82 -10.81 -8.77 15.85
N TYR A 83 -10.43 -7.51 16.07
CA TYR A 83 -9.77 -6.66 15.08
C TYR A 83 -8.28 -6.97 14.97
N LEU A 84 -7.78 -6.92 13.72
CA LEU A 84 -6.36 -7.14 13.39
C LEU A 84 -5.46 -6.22 14.23
N PHE A 85 -5.82 -4.93 14.28
CA PHE A 85 -5.13 -3.92 15.08
C PHE A 85 -5.93 -3.65 16.37
N PRO A 86 -5.41 -4.03 17.54
CA PRO A 86 -6.15 -3.90 18.80
C PRO A 86 -6.27 -2.42 19.22
N SER A 87 -7.31 -2.12 19.99
CA SER A 87 -7.53 -0.79 20.59
C SER A 87 -7.65 -0.91 22.11
N THR A 88 -7.91 0.20 22.82
CA THR A 88 -8.20 0.16 24.26
C THR A 88 -9.61 -0.36 24.60
N SER A 89 -10.36 -0.84 23.61
CA SER A 89 -11.68 -1.46 23.78
C SER A 89 -11.86 -2.63 22.80
N THR A 90 -13.01 -3.30 22.89
CA THR A 90 -13.41 -4.32 21.91
C THR A 90 -13.82 -3.75 20.55
N ALA A 91 -13.83 -2.42 20.39
CA ALA A 91 -14.15 -1.75 19.14
C ALA A 91 -12.90 -1.56 18.27
N PRO A 92 -13.06 -1.30 16.95
CA PRO A 92 -11.91 -1.02 16.09
C PRO A 92 -11.19 0.25 16.52
N MET A 93 -9.88 0.29 16.31
CA MET A 93 -9.06 1.45 16.64
C MET A 93 -9.62 2.73 16.01
N GLU A 94 -9.63 3.81 16.78
CA GLU A 94 -10.06 5.12 16.30
C GLU A 94 -9.16 5.59 15.15
N ARG A 95 -9.75 6.27 14.15
CA ARG A 95 -9.07 6.58 12.90
C ARG A 95 -7.85 7.49 13.11
N SER A 96 -7.96 8.51 13.96
CA SER A 96 -6.86 9.42 14.24
C SER A 96 -5.70 8.71 14.93
N VAL A 97 -5.99 7.79 15.86
CA VAL A 97 -4.97 6.95 16.51
C VAL A 97 -4.29 6.05 15.50
N PHE A 98 -5.04 5.36 14.64
CA PHE A 98 -4.48 4.46 13.62
C PHE A 98 -3.57 5.21 12.64
N ASN A 99 -4.04 6.35 12.13
CA ASN A 99 -3.25 7.20 11.24
C ASN A 99 -1.98 7.74 11.90
N ARG A 100 -2.06 8.11 13.19
CA ARG A 100 -0.90 8.57 13.96
C ARG A 100 0.12 7.44 14.11
N ASN A 101 -0.30 6.26 14.56
CA ASN A 101 0.59 5.10 14.71
C ASN A 101 1.28 4.72 13.39
N PHE A 102 0.54 4.78 12.27
CA PHE A 102 1.11 4.57 10.93
C PHE A 102 2.18 5.61 10.60
N ARG A 103 1.89 6.90 10.81
CA ARG A 103 2.82 8.00 10.51
C ARG A 103 4.07 7.93 11.40
N ASP A 104 3.89 7.65 12.68
CA ASP A 104 4.99 7.53 13.65
C ASP A 104 5.89 6.35 13.26
N GLY A 105 5.32 5.19 12.94
CA GLY A 105 6.09 4.04 12.45
C GLY A 105 6.88 4.32 11.17
N LEU A 106 6.34 5.12 10.25
CA LEU A 106 7.08 5.55 9.05
C LEU A 106 8.19 6.54 9.36
N ARG A 107 7.97 7.45 10.30
CA ARG A 107 9.00 8.43 10.71
C ARG A 107 10.23 7.76 11.31
N GLU A 108 10.03 6.69 12.09
CA GLU A 108 11.12 5.88 12.63
C GLU A 108 12.03 5.27 11.54
N VAL A 109 11.48 5.04 10.34
CA VAL A 109 12.24 4.53 9.18
C VAL A 109 12.58 5.63 8.15
N GLY A 110 12.44 6.90 8.53
CA GLY A 110 12.82 8.05 7.71
C GLY A 110 11.83 8.46 6.62
N PHE A 111 10.59 7.98 6.68
CA PHE A 111 9.53 8.34 5.75
C PHE A 111 8.45 9.22 6.40
N GLU A 112 7.91 10.16 5.64
CA GLU A 112 6.74 10.93 6.03
C GLU A 112 5.64 10.79 4.96
N MET A 113 4.64 9.96 5.27
CA MET A 113 3.47 9.80 4.40
C MET A 113 2.21 9.38 5.17
N GLU A 114 1.05 9.68 4.58
CA GLU A 114 -0.26 9.21 5.00
C GLU A 114 -0.63 7.90 4.29
N LEU A 115 -1.54 7.11 4.87
CA LEU A 115 -2.07 5.88 4.26
C LEU A 115 -2.64 6.10 2.85
N HIS A 116 -3.22 7.29 2.60
CA HIS A 116 -3.71 7.64 1.28
C HIS A 116 -2.57 7.73 0.26
N GLN A 117 -1.42 8.29 0.65
CA GLN A 117 -0.23 8.39 -0.18
C GLN A 117 0.41 7.01 -0.41
N ALA A 118 0.41 6.13 0.60
CA ALA A 118 0.86 4.74 0.43
C ALA A 118 0.06 4.01 -0.69
N ARG A 119 -1.27 4.19 -0.74
CA ARG A 119 -2.10 3.68 -1.85
C ARG A 119 -1.69 4.26 -3.21
N HIS A 120 -1.29 5.54 -3.24
CA HIS A 120 -0.84 6.20 -4.46
C HIS A 120 0.53 5.71 -4.96
N VAL A 121 1.41 5.26 -4.05
CA VAL A 121 2.72 4.69 -4.39
C VAL A 121 2.56 3.41 -5.22
N SER A 122 1.60 2.55 -4.90
CA SER A 122 1.33 1.34 -5.68
C SER A 122 0.96 1.64 -7.15
N ALA A 123 0.07 2.61 -7.38
CA ALA A 123 -0.27 3.03 -8.74
C ALA A 123 0.90 3.70 -9.47
N TYR A 124 1.75 4.44 -8.75
CA TYR A 124 3.00 4.96 -9.32
C TYR A 124 3.91 3.82 -9.80
N PHE A 125 4.04 2.74 -9.02
CA PHE A 125 4.87 1.58 -9.43
C PHE A 125 4.30 0.87 -10.66
N ILE A 126 2.98 0.64 -10.73
CA ILE A 126 2.32 0.07 -11.92
C ILE A 126 2.69 0.88 -13.16
N LEU A 127 2.46 2.19 -13.14
CA LEU A 127 2.73 3.08 -14.29
C LEU A 127 4.23 3.27 -14.56
N SER A 128 5.07 3.03 -13.54
CA SER A 128 6.51 3.04 -13.69
C SER A 128 7.03 1.79 -14.42
N VAL A 129 6.37 0.64 -14.26
CA VAL A 129 6.71 -0.58 -15.00
C VAL A 129 6.07 -0.55 -16.39
N ASP A 130 4.77 -0.28 -16.46
CA ASP A 130 4.02 -0.14 -17.70
C ASP A 130 3.36 1.24 -17.81
N PRO A 131 3.93 2.18 -18.59
CA PRO A 131 3.31 3.48 -18.84
C PRO A 131 1.90 3.43 -19.45
N ASN A 132 1.49 2.30 -20.04
CA ASN A 132 0.15 2.13 -20.60
C ASN A 132 -0.81 1.38 -19.65
N GLY A 133 -0.34 0.94 -18.46
CA GLY A 133 -1.10 0.21 -17.45
C GLY A 133 -2.15 1.04 -16.70
N TRP A 134 -2.86 1.93 -17.41
CA TRP A 134 -3.85 2.84 -16.85
C TRP A 134 -5.06 2.10 -16.27
N ASP A 135 -5.49 1.02 -16.91
CA ASP A 135 -6.61 0.21 -16.46
C ASP A 135 -6.26 -0.51 -15.15
N ASP A 136 -5.04 -1.05 -15.04
CA ASP A 136 -4.54 -1.70 -13.82
C ASP A 136 -4.42 -0.71 -12.66
N ALA A 137 -3.85 0.47 -12.92
CA ALA A 137 -3.74 1.53 -11.93
C ALA A 137 -5.13 2.03 -11.47
N ALA A 138 -6.07 2.18 -12.40
CA ALA A 138 -7.45 2.58 -12.11
C ALA A 138 -8.19 1.51 -11.30
N ALA A 139 -8.05 0.24 -11.66
CA ALA A 139 -8.63 -0.90 -10.96
C ALA A 139 -8.10 -1.01 -9.52
N LEU A 140 -6.78 -0.91 -9.33
CA LEU A 140 -6.15 -0.90 -8.00
C LEU A 140 -6.67 0.26 -7.13
N LEU A 141 -6.74 1.45 -7.72
CA LEU A 141 -7.21 2.65 -7.04
C LEU A 141 -8.73 2.70 -6.90
N ARG A 142 -9.48 1.81 -7.55
CA ARG A 142 -10.94 1.82 -7.64
C ARG A 142 -11.48 3.19 -8.05
N VAL A 143 -10.88 3.76 -9.09
CA VAL A 143 -11.29 5.01 -9.73
C VAL A 143 -11.44 4.78 -11.22
N ASP A 144 -12.10 5.68 -11.92
CA ASP A 144 -12.11 5.64 -13.38
C ASP A 144 -10.73 6.01 -13.97
N VAL A 145 -10.48 5.55 -15.19
CA VAL A 145 -9.21 5.77 -15.91
C VAL A 145 -8.91 7.25 -16.12
N ALA A 146 -9.94 8.09 -16.31
CA ALA A 146 -9.74 9.53 -16.49
C ALA A 146 -9.22 10.18 -15.21
N THR A 147 -9.72 9.77 -14.05
CA THR A 147 -9.23 10.16 -12.73
C THR A 147 -7.78 9.72 -12.54
N ALA A 148 -7.45 8.47 -12.86
CA ALA A 148 -6.06 7.99 -12.80
C ALA A 148 -5.13 8.84 -13.69
N ARG A 149 -5.49 9.07 -14.96
CA ARG A 149 -4.73 9.92 -15.88
C ARG A 149 -4.56 11.34 -15.39
N ARG A 150 -5.58 11.94 -14.78
CA ARG A 150 -5.51 13.28 -14.20
C ARG A 150 -4.46 13.36 -13.08
N HIS A 151 -4.35 12.33 -12.25
CA HIS A 151 -3.42 12.31 -11.11
C HIS A 151 -1.99 11.91 -11.48
N TYR A 152 -1.79 11.12 -12.54
CA TYR A 152 -0.49 10.53 -12.88
C TYR A 152 0.04 10.82 -14.28
N GLY A 153 -0.72 11.50 -15.15
CA GLY A 153 -0.29 11.81 -16.52
C GLY A 153 0.99 12.66 -16.61
N TRP A 154 1.39 13.32 -15.52
CA TRP A 154 2.67 14.01 -15.42
C TRP A 154 3.88 13.06 -15.55
N MET A 155 3.71 11.76 -15.25
CA MET A 155 4.78 10.76 -15.37
C MET A 155 5.24 10.59 -16.81
N ASP A 156 4.30 10.59 -17.76
CA ASP A 156 4.60 10.54 -19.20
C ASP A 156 5.32 11.80 -19.66
N THR A 157 4.88 12.97 -19.20
CA THR A 157 5.55 14.25 -19.49
C THR A 157 6.99 14.24 -18.98
N HIS A 158 7.23 13.70 -17.78
CA HIS A 158 8.56 13.62 -17.21
C HIS A 158 9.47 12.66 -18.00
N ARG A 159 8.94 11.49 -18.41
CA ARG A 159 9.64 10.53 -19.26
C ARG A 159 9.97 11.11 -20.63
N ALA A 160 9.00 11.74 -21.30
CA ALA A 160 9.18 12.39 -22.58
C ALA A 160 10.23 13.50 -22.49
N SER A 161 10.22 14.29 -21.42
CA SER A 161 11.23 15.31 -21.14
C SER A 161 12.63 14.70 -20.95
N ALA A 162 12.74 13.63 -20.17
CA ALA A 162 14.01 12.92 -19.96
C ALA A 162 14.57 12.34 -21.26
N ALA A 163 13.74 11.66 -22.05
CA ALA A 163 14.12 11.10 -23.35
C ALA A 163 14.51 12.19 -24.36
N GLY A 164 13.78 13.31 -24.38
CA GLY A 164 14.10 14.48 -25.20
C GLY A 164 15.45 15.09 -24.83
N ARG A 165 15.75 15.22 -23.53
CA ARG A 165 17.05 15.71 -23.04
C ARG A 165 18.20 14.80 -23.46
N GLU A 166 18.01 13.48 -23.45
CA GLU A 166 19.05 12.55 -23.90
C GLU A 166 19.31 12.70 -25.40
N LYS A 167 18.26 12.74 -26.22
CA LYS A 167 18.38 12.99 -27.68
C LYS A 167 19.11 14.31 -27.98
N LEU A 168 18.81 15.39 -27.24
CA LEU A 168 19.51 16.68 -27.38
C LEU A 168 20.99 16.59 -27.00
N ARG A 169 21.33 15.84 -25.94
CA ARG A 169 22.73 15.61 -25.55
C ARG A 169 23.49 14.82 -26.62
N GLU A 170 22.89 13.77 -27.18
CA GLU A 170 23.47 13.01 -28.29
C GLU A 170 23.67 13.88 -29.54
N ALA A 171 22.67 14.67 -29.91
CA ALA A 171 22.76 15.60 -31.04
C ALA A 171 23.89 16.62 -30.83
N ARG A 172 24.02 17.19 -29.63
CA ARG A 172 25.10 18.14 -29.30
C ARG A 172 26.48 17.47 -29.35
N LYS A 173 26.62 16.24 -28.86
CA LYS A 173 27.87 15.45 -28.98
C LYS A 173 28.25 15.21 -30.43
N ARG A 174 27.28 14.87 -31.30
CA ARG A 174 27.50 14.65 -32.74
C ARG A 174 27.89 15.96 -33.45
N ALA A 175 27.20 17.06 -33.16
CA ALA A 175 27.50 18.37 -33.72
C ALA A 175 28.90 18.86 -33.33
N ASN A 176 29.31 18.69 -32.06
CA ASN A 176 30.65 19.06 -31.60
C ASN A 176 31.77 18.18 -32.17
N ARG A 177 31.46 16.96 -32.64
CA ARG A 177 32.42 16.06 -33.32
C ARG A 177 32.58 16.38 -34.80
N HIS A 178 31.70 17.16 -35.40
CA HIS A 178 31.79 17.55 -36.79
C HIS A 178 32.86 18.64 -36.97
N HIS A 179 34.10 18.25 -37.27
CA HIS A 179 35.10 19.17 -37.81
C HIS A 179 34.84 19.38 -39.31
N LYS A 180 34.75 20.64 -39.75
CA LYS A 180 34.73 20.97 -41.17
C LYS A 180 36.02 20.44 -41.79
N GLY A 181 35.90 19.55 -42.78
CA GLY A 181 37.02 19.17 -43.63
C GLY A 181 37.58 20.40 -44.33
N THR A 182 38.89 20.61 -44.22
CA THR A 182 39.61 21.56 -45.05
C THR A 182 39.65 21.01 -46.47
N PHE A 183 39.12 21.80 -47.41
CA PHE A 183 39.24 21.59 -48.85
C PHE A 183 40.70 21.67 -49.29
#